data_AF-A0A3M1LNL5-F1
#
_entry.id   AF-A0A3M1LNL5-F1
#
_cell.length_a   1.000
_cell.length_b   1.000
_cell.length_c   1.000
_cell.angle_alpha   90.00
_cell.angle_beta   90.00
_cell.angle_gamma   90.00
#
_symmetry.space_group_name_H-M   'P 1'
#
loop_
_entity.id
_entity.type
_entity.pdbx_description
1 polymer ?
#
loop_
_entity_poly.entity_id
_entity_poly.type
_entity_poly.pdbx_seq_one_letter_code
_entity_poly.pdbx_strand_id
1 'polypeptide(L)' 'FTAQLASAAVIIGAALLGGPVSTTQVVSSAIMGVGSAERLSKVRWGVAQEIVVAWILTIPATAIAAAIIYRLLAPLLVH' A
#
# COMPACT_ATOMS: atom_id res chain seq x y z
N PHE A 1 -11.81 -15.86 -6.96
CA PHE A 1 -11.60 -16.34 -5.57
C PHE A 1 -10.12 -16.40 -5.19
N THR A 2 -9.24 -16.88 -6.08
CA THR A 2 -7.78 -16.97 -5.89
C THR A 2 -7.13 -15.72 -5.29
N ALA A 3 -7.47 -14.52 -5.78
CA ALA A 3 -6.92 -13.26 -5.26
C ALA A 3 -7.29 -13.01 -3.79
N GLN A 4 -8.50 -13.37 -3.37
CA GLN A 4 -8.95 -13.20 -1.97
C GLN A 4 -8.21 -14.16 -1.05
N LEU A 5 -8.05 -15.42 -1.47
CA LEU A 5 -7.32 -16.42 -0.69
C LEU A 5 -5.84 -16.06 -0.56
N ALA A 6 -5.20 -15.66 -1.66
CA ALA A 6 -3.81 -15.21 -1.65
C ALA A 6 -3.62 -13.99 -0.74
N SER A 7 -4.51 -13.01 -0.83
CA SER A 7 -4.47 -11.82 0.03
C SER A 7 -4.65 -12.17 1.50
N ALA A 8 -5.63 -13.02 1.81
CA ALA A 8 -5.90 -13.46 3.19
C ALA A 8 -4.70 -14.22 3.77
N ALA A 9 -4.09 -15.11 3.00
CA ALA A 9 -2.90 -15.84 3.42
C ALA A 9 -1.73 -14.91 3.77
N VAL A 10 -1.46 -13.90 2.95
CA VAL A 10 -0.40 -12.91 3.20
C VAL A 10 -0.73 -12.04 4.41
N ILE A 11 -1.96 -11.53 4.53
CA ILE A 11 -2.38 -10.69 5.65
C ILE A 11 -2.32 -11.46 6.97
N ILE A 12 -2.84 -12.69 7.01
CA ILE A 12 -2.79 -13.54 8.21
C ILE A 12 -1.34 -13.90 8.54
N GLY A 13 -0.54 -14.29 7.54
CA GLY A 13 0.88 -14.58 7.73
C GLY A 13 1.63 -13.40 8.33
N ALA A 14 1.42 -12.19 7.82
CA ALA A 14 2.01 -10.98 8.37
C ALA A 14 1.53 -10.67 9.80
N ALA A 15 0.24 -10.85 10.08
CA ALA A 15 -0.33 -10.65 11.40
C ALA A 15 0.28 -11.62 12.43
N LEU A 16 0.47 -12.89 12.06
CA LEU A 16 1.10 -13.91 12.91
C LEU A 16 2.59 -13.61 13.17
N LEU A 17 3.27 -13.01 12.19
CA LEU A 17 4.67 -12.56 12.32
C LEU A 17 4.80 -11.21 13.05
N GLY A 18 3.69 -10.54 13.38
CA GLY A 18 3.67 -9.23 14.02
C GLY A 18 4.10 -8.06 13.11
N GLY A 19 4.18 -8.28 11.80
CA GLY A 19 4.62 -7.28 10.84
C GLY A 19 3.48 -6.38 10.36
N PRO A 20 3.66 -5.04 10.28
CA PRO A 20 2.67 -4.17 9.68
C PRO A 20 2.59 -4.41 8.17
N VAL A 21 1.38 -4.59 7.63
CA VAL A 21 1.15 -4.71 6.19
C VAL A 21 -0.03 -3.85 5.75
N SER A 22 0.08 -3.29 4.54
CA SER A 22 -1.03 -2.58 3.91
C SER A 22 -1.97 -3.57 3.22
N THR A 23 -3.19 -3.71 3.73
CA THR A 23 -4.21 -4.60 3.16
C THR A 23 -4.57 -4.20 1.72
N THR A 24 -4.61 -2.90 1.42
CA THR A 24 -4.85 -2.39 0.06
C THR A 24 -3.74 -2.82 -0.89
N GLN A 25 -2.46 -2.69 -0.49
CA GLN A 25 -1.34 -3.11 -1.32
C GLN A 25 -1.37 -4.62 -1.61
N VAL A 26 -1.65 -5.42 -0.59
CA VAL A 26 -1.73 -6.87 -0.73
C VAL A 26 -2.87 -7.26 -1.69
N VAL A 27 -4.08 -6.72 -1.49
CA VAL A 27 -5.25 -7.07 -2.31
C VAL A 27 -5.10 -6.60 -3.76
N SER A 28 -4.68 -5.35 -3.99
CA SER A 28 -4.47 -4.82 -5.34
C SER A 28 -3.42 -5.65 -6.09
N SER A 29 -2.32 -6.02 -5.42
CA SER A 29 -1.27 -6.84 -6.02
C SER A 29 -1.74 -8.27 -6.32
N ALA A 30 -2.54 -8.88 -5.44
CA ALA A 30 -3.12 -10.20 -5.68
C ALA A 30 -4.10 -10.20 -6.87
N ILE A 31 -4.92 -9.15 -7.03
CA ILE A 31 -5.82 -8.99 -8.18
C ILE A 31 -5.01 -8.86 -9.46
N MET A 32 -3.98 -8.01 -9.48
CA MET A 32 -3.09 -7.86 -10.62
C MET A 32 -2.37 -9.18 -10.96
N GLY A 33 -1.87 -9.89 -9.94
CA GLY A 33 -1.22 -11.18 -10.07
C GLY A 33 -2.12 -12.23 -10.71
N VAL A 34 -3.34 -12.40 -10.21
CA VAL A 34 -4.33 -13.33 -10.79
C VAL A 34 -4.71 -12.95 -12.22
N GLY A 35 -4.94 -11.65 -12.48
CA GLY A 35 -5.20 -11.17 -13.84
C GLY A 35 -4.06 -11.49 -14.79
N SER A 36 -2.82 -11.30 -14.34
CA SER A 36 -1.61 -11.56 -15.14
C SER A 36 -1.39 -13.04 -15.42
N ALA A 37 -1.74 -13.92 -14.45
CA ALA A 37 -1.63 -15.37 -14.57
C ALA A 37 -2.61 -15.97 -15.59
N GLU A 38 -3.79 -15.37 -15.75
CA GLU A 38 -4.72 -15.78 -16.81
C GLU A 38 -4.31 -15.22 -18.18
N ARG A 39 -4.07 -13.91 -18.26
CA ARG A 39 -3.58 -13.24 -19.47
C ARG A 39 -3.10 -11.83 -19.13
N LEU A 40 -1.89 -11.49 -19.56
CA LEU A 40 -1.32 -10.15 -19.33
C LEU A 40 -2.24 -8.99 -19.78
N SER A 41 -3.04 -9.18 -20.83
CA SER A 41 -3.96 -8.16 -21.34
C SER A 41 -5.21 -7.93 -20.46
N LYS A 42 -5.50 -8.80 -19.48
CA LYS A 42 -6.60 -8.59 -18.52
C LYS A 42 -6.24 -7.55 -17.46
N VAL A 43 -4.96 -7.32 -17.23
CA VAL A 43 -4.48 -6.30 -16.30
C VAL A 43 -4.52 -4.93 -16.97
N ARG A 44 -5.12 -3.95 -16.29
CA ARG A 44 -5.09 -2.55 -16.72
C ARG A 44 -3.76 -1.92 -16.28
N TRP A 45 -2.73 -2.08 -17.09
CA TRP A 45 -1.36 -1.65 -16.74
C TRP A 45 -1.22 -0.15 -16.45
N GLY A 46 -2.01 0.71 -17.10
CA GLY A 46 -2.04 2.14 -16.78
C GLY A 46 -2.46 2.41 -15.33
N VAL A 47 -3.53 1.75 -14.88
CA VAL A 47 -4.01 1.86 -13.49
C VAL A 47 -3.00 1.24 -12.52
N ALA A 48 -2.40 0.10 -12.87
CA ALA A 48 -1.35 -0.52 -12.06
C ALA A 48 -0.17 0.43 -11.83
N GLN A 49 0.27 1.12 -12.88
CA GLN A 49 1.35 2.10 -12.80
C GLN A 49 0.97 3.31 -11.93
N GLU A 50 -0.23 3.86 -12.10
CA GLU A 50 -0.74 4.96 -11.25
C GLU A 50 -0.75 4.57 -9.77
N ILE A 51 -1.20 3.35 -9.46
CA ILE A 51 -1.21 2.82 -8.09
C ILE A 51 0.20 2.74 -7.52
N VAL A 52 1.17 2.20 -8.26
CA VAL A 52 2.56 2.08 -7.80
C VAL A 52 3.19 3.46 -7.59
N VAL A 53 2.96 4.40 -8.51
CA VAL A 53 3.43 5.78 -8.37
C VAL A 53 2.82 6.43 -7.13
N ALA A 54 1.52 6.25 -6.90
CA ALA A 54 0.85 6.77 -5.70
C ALA A 54 1.45 6.20 -4.41
N TRP A 55 1.75 4.89 -4.34
CA TRP A 55 2.39 4.29 -3.17
C TRP A 55 3.75 4.93 -2.86
N ILE A 56 4.57 5.12 -3.89
CA ILE A 56 5.90 5.72 -3.73
C ILE A 56 5.78 7.19 -3.32
N LEU A 57 4.86 7.96 -3.91
CA LEU A 57 4.68 9.38 -3.61
C LEU A 57 4.00 9.64 -2.25
N THR A 58 3.19 8.71 -1.76
CA THR A 58 2.48 8.89 -0.48
C THR A 58 3.46 8.95 0.69
N ILE A 59 4.55 8.18 0.67
CA ILE A 59 5.56 8.16 1.73
C ILE A 59 6.25 9.53 1.89
N PRO A 60 6.90 10.12 0.86
CA PRO A 60 7.53 11.43 0.99
C PRO A 60 6.50 12.53 1.24
N ALA A 61 5.32 12.47 0.61
CA ALA A 61 4.27 13.47 0.84
C ALA A 61 3.84 13.51 2.31
N THR A 62 3.57 12.34 2.92
CA THR A 62 3.17 12.25 4.32
C THR A 62 4.33 12.59 5.27
N ALA A 63 5.58 12.21 4.94
CA ALA A 63 6.75 12.60 5.72
C ALA A 63 6.97 14.12 5.75
N ILE A 64 6.86 14.78 4.60
CA ILE A 64 6.97 16.25 4.49
C ILE A 64 5.82 16.92 5.25
N ALA A 65 4.59 16.44 5.06
CA ALA A 65 3.43 16.98 5.77
C ALA A 65 3.60 16.85 7.30
N ALA A 66 4.02 15.67 7.79
CA ALA A 66 4.29 15.44 9.20
C ALA A 66 5.40 16.37 9.74
N ALA A 67 6.48 16.57 9.00
CA ALA A 67 7.57 17.46 9.39
C ALA A 67 7.11 18.93 9.51
N ILE A 68 6.29 19.40 8.57
CA ILE A 68 5.71 20.76 8.60
C ILE A 68 4.80 20.91 9.81
N ILE A 69 3.86 19.97 10.01
CA ILE A 69 2.92 20.00 11.14
C ILE A 69 3.68 19.99 12.48
N TYR A 70 4.67 19.11 12.62
CA TYR A 70 5.49 19.04 13.82
C TYR A 70 6.20 20.36 14.10
N ARG A 71 6.83 20.99 13.09
CA ARG A 71 7.50 22.28 13.28
C ARG A 71 6.56 23.41 13.71
N LEU A 72 5.32 23.40 13.23
CA LEU A 72 4.32 24.40 13.62
C LEU A 72 3.80 24.18 15.05
N LEU A 73 3.64 22.93 15.47
CA LEU A 73 3.11 22.58 16.79
C LEU A 73 4.18 22.48 17.89
N ALA A 74 5.44 22.23 17.53
CA ALA A 74 6.56 22.14 18.46
C ALA A 74 6.65 23.33 19.45
N PRO A 75 6.53 24.61 19.03
CA PRO A 75 6.57 25.73 19.98
C PRO A 75 5.39 25.76 20.96
N LEU A 76 4.25 25.17 20.62
CA LEU A 76 3.08 25.09 21.50
C LEU A 76 3.17 23.92 22.50
N LEU A 77 3.82 22.82 22.12
CA LEU A 77 3.98 21.61 22.93
C LEU A 77 5.15 21.68 23.92
N VAL A 78 6.10 22.61 23.72
CA VAL A 78 7.33 22.76 24.53
C VAL A 78 7.20 23.86 25.59
N HIS A 79 6.06 24.55 25.64
CA HIS A 79 5.63 25.39 26.76
C HIS A 79 4.67 24.62 27.67
#